data_AF-A0A140D8V9-F1
#
_entry.id   AF-A0A140D8V9-F1
#
_cell.length_a   1.000
_cell.length_b   1.000
_cell.length_c   1.000
_cell.angle_alpha   90.00
_cell.angle_beta   90.00
_cell.angle_gamma   90.00
#
_symmetry.space_group_name_H-M   'P 1'
#
loop_
_entity.id
_entity.type
_entity.pdbx_description
1 polymer ?
#
loop_
_entity_poly.entity_id
_entity_poly.type
_entity_poly.pdbx_seq_one_letter_code
_entity_poly.pdbx_strand_id
1 'polypeptide(L)'
;MATRKLVNAKDILGSLDLQELISNTAATEDELGALQERAVTAVSMAMSLEIENEKQLTDEALATIAGSVVTTMDVKSAALSGYQVLVSYFGPTGVPDQLPTTWAKSWSGWRIDTPLIPEIAPERSAALTDVQHTASAAIQAVMDVEGVLRDLGRLDATLFYANVADSMLVQIFEKVKKEKAYKKLHYHDESGNLRQFQTLEEFCGAKLGKSYRRLQELSGHMQALGADLYEAAERIGFRNRDYRALKALPEAEQAIVKQAIESESKEEVLTILEDLAARNQAEREAARKEREDLAADHEARGKLLEDKSQRLAKTEEELYRLKSLPKDADLELRLAREAEAVQAMEKAYMAALVGLNELLVQVEAILNSHDVSVHTSQHAVGTVGNYCRAVNAVLIKHEIPVDFEEEVSPEWMRETALDELEAGRTNIPTGRGW
;
A
#
# COMPACT_ATOMS: atom_id res chain seq x y z
N MET A 1 -12.64 -21.55 52.87
CA MET A 1 -13.22 -20.77 51.75
C MET A 1 -14.05 -21.76 50.93
N ALA A 2 -15.36 -21.48 50.84
CA ALA A 2 -16.42 -22.22 50.14
C ALA A 2 -16.40 -23.78 50.17
N THR A 3 -17.22 -24.32 51.06
CA THR A 3 -17.69 -25.71 51.13
C THR A 3 -18.33 -26.18 49.82
N ARG A 4 -17.63 -26.97 49.02
CA ARG A 4 -18.24 -27.91 48.06
C ARG A 4 -18.84 -29.08 48.86
N LYS A 5 -19.88 -28.80 49.64
CA LYS A 5 -20.61 -29.79 50.45
C LYS A 5 -21.36 -30.72 49.49
N LEU A 6 -20.89 -31.96 49.35
CA LEU A 6 -21.61 -33.10 48.78
C LEU A 6 -22.43 -32.75 47.54
N VAL A 7 -21.79 -32.15 46.53
CA VAL A 7 -22.38 -32.11 45.20
C VAL A 7 -22.30 -33.53 44.65
N ASN A 8 -23.44 -34.09 44.24
CA ASN A 8 -23.48 -35.44 43.72
C ASN A 8 -22.63 -35.48 42.43
N ALA A 9 -21.72 -36.45 42.32
CA ALA A 9 -20.87 -36.61 41.12
C ALA A 9 -21.73 -36.64 39.84
N LYS A 10 -22.97 -37.15 39.94
CA LYS A 10 -23.95 -37.17 38.85
C LYS A 10 -24.44 -35.78 38.41
N ASP A 11 -24.50 -34.80 39.31
CA ASP A 11 -24.92 -33.43 38.99
C ASP A 11 -23.80 -32.64 38.30
N ILE A 12 -22.56 -32.83 38.75
CA ILE A 12 -21.36 -32.26 38.09
C ILE A 12 -21.22 -32.81 36.68
N LEU A 13 -21.41 -34.12 36.53
CA LEU A 13 -21.40 -34.82 35.26
C LEU A 13 -22.63 -34.53 34.39
N GLY A 14 -23.72 -34.03 34.94
CA GLY A 14 -24.85 -33.52 34.17
C GLY A 14 -24.61 -32.10 33.61
N SER A 15 -23.76 -31.31 34.27
CA SER A 15 -23.34 -29.97 33.81
C SER A 15 -22.15 -29.99 32.84
N LEU A 16 -21.34 -31.05 32.92
CA LEU A 16 -20.33 -31.39 31.92
C LEU A 16 -21.06 -32.13 30.81
N ASP A 17 -21.02 -31.65 29.58
CA ASP A 17 -21.83 -32.17 28.46
C ASP A 17 -21.33 -33.56 28.00
N LEU A 18 -21.44 -34.56 28.88
CA LEU A 18 -20.93 -35.91 28.69
C LEU A 18 -21.61 -36.59 27.52
N GLN A 19 -22.85 -36.20 27.17
CA GLN A 19 -23.51 -36.71 25.98
C GLN A 19 -22.72 -36.38 24.71
N GLU A 20 -22.04 -35.23 24.65
CA GLU A 20 -21.18 -34.87 23.52
C GLU A 20 -19.89 -35.71 23.50
N LEU A 21 -19.26 -35.93 24.66
CA LEU A 21 -18.08 -36.80 24.80
C LEU A 21 -18.37 -38.27 24.52
N ILE A 22 -19.58 -38.73 24.90
CA ILE A 22 -20.04 -40.11 24.77
C ILE A 22 -20.57 -40.39 23.34
N SER A 23 -21.25 -39.42 22.70
CA SER A 23 -21.78 -39.59 21.33
C SER A 23 -20.69 -39.81 20.26
N ASN A 24 -19.45 -39.41 20.55
CA ASN A 24 -18.28 -39.67 19.70
C ASN A 24 -17.67 -41.07 19.88
N THR A 25 -18.20 -41.88 20.80
CA THR A 25 -17.77 -43.28 21.00
C THR A 25 -18.78 -44.23 20.36
N ALA A 26 -18.32 -45.14 19.49
CA ALA A 26 -19.15 -46.09 18.76
C ALA A 26 -19.67 -47.25 19.64
N ALA A 27 -20.27 -46.93 20.80
CA ALA A 27 -20.76 -47.88 21.80
C ALA A 27 -22.27 -48.10 21.68
N THR A 28 -22.74 -49.30 22.05
CA THR A 28 -24.17 -49.61 22.13
C THR A 28 -24.85 -48.93 23.32
N GLU A 29 -26.19 -48.81 23.31
CA GLU A 29 -26.94 -48.05 24.33
C GLU A 29 -26.76 -48.63 25.76
N ASP A 30 -26.59 -49.96 25.89
CA ASP A 30 -26.28 -50.63 27.16
C ASP A 30 -24.84 -50.37 27.63
N GLU A 31 -23.87 -50.30 26.71
CA GLU A 31 -22.47 -49.96 27.00
C GLU A 31 -22.31 -48.49 27.41
N LEU A 32 -23.15 -47.62 26.84
CA LEU A 32 -23.23 -46.21 27.15
C LEU A 32 -23.58 -45.96 28.63
N GLY A 33 -24.58 -46.69 29.13
CA GLY A 33 -25.00 -46.62 30.54
C GLY A 33 -23.89 -47.07 31.49
N ALA A 34 -23.18 -48.14 31.15
CA ALA A 34 -22.05 -48.64 31.94
C ALA A 34 -20.85 -47.66 31.93
N LEU A 35 -20.56 -47.00 30.80
CA LEU A 35 -19.50 -45.98 30.72
C LEU A 35 -19.85 -44.73 31.54
N GLN A 36 -21.12 -44.31 31.53
CA GLN A 36 -21.58 -43.19 32.35
C GLN A 36 -21.45 -43.50 33.85
N GLU A 37 -21.81 -44.71 34.28
CA GLU A 37 -21.65 -45.14 35.68
C GLU A 37 -20.17 -45.20 36.10
N ARG A 38 -19.28 -45.63 35.20
CA ARG A 38 -17.83 -45.63 35.42
C ARG A 38 -17.26 -44.22 35.57
N ALA A 39 -17.69 -43.28 34.74
CA ALA A 39 -17.28 -41.87 34.83
C ALA A 39 -17.73 -41.23 36.15
N VAL A 40 -18.98 -41.49 36.58
CA VAL A 40 -19.50 -41.04 37.89
C VAL A 40 -18.68 -41.59 39.05
N THR A 41 -18.32 -42.86 38.99
CA THR A 41 -17.53 -43.51 40.04
C THR A 41 -16.12 -42.90 40.12
N ALA A 42 -15.47 -42.67 38.97
CA ALA A 42 -14.12 -42.08 38.93
C ALA A 42 -14.08 -40.63 39.44
N VAL A 43 -15.07 -39.82 39.09
CA VAL A 43 -15.17 -38.43 39.59
C VAL A 43 -15.45 -38.39 41.08
N SER A 44 -16.31 -39.27 41.60
CA SER A 44 -16.57 -39.39 43.04
C SER A 44 -15.30 -39.76 43.83
N MET A 45 -14.44 -40.61 43.26
CA MET A 45 -13.14 -40.94 43.84
C MET A 45 -12.19 -39.73 43.86
N ALA A 46 -12.11 -38.98 42.76
CA ALA A 46 -11.31 -37.76 42.67
C ALA A 46 -11.73 -36.72 43.73
N MET A 47 -13.04 -36.53 43.92
CA MET A 47 -13.58 -35.66 44.96
C MET A 47 -13.29 -36.15 46.38
N SER A 48 -13.17 -37.46 46.60
CA SER A 48 -12.79 -38.01 47.92
C SER A 48 -11.32 -37.70 48.23
N LEU A 49 -10.46 -37.75 47.22
CA LEU A 49 -9.05 -37.35 47.33
C LEU A 49 -8.86 -35.84 47.53
N GLU A 50 -9.79 -34.99 47.04
CA GLU A 50 -9.79 -33.56 47.38
C GLU A 50 -9.90 -33.34 48.89
N ILE A 51 -10.78 -34.10 49.53
CA ILE A 51 -11.05 -33.99 50.97
C ILE A 51 -9.84 -34.50 51.77
N GLU A 52 -9.27 -35.63 51.38
CA GLU A 52 -8.12 -36.23 52.08
C GLU A 52 -6.85 -35.37 51.96
N ASN A 53 -6.64 -34.71 50.82
CA ASN A 53 -5.43 -33.92 50.55
C ASN A 53 -5.61 -32.40 50.75
N GLU A 54 -6.78 -31.94 51.22
CA GLU A 54 -7.14 -30.53 51.40
C GLU A 54 -6.88 -29.64 50.15
N LYS A 55 -6.99 -30.22 48.94
CA LYS A 55 -6.76 -29.54 47.65
C LYS A 55 -8.01 -29.67 46.78
N GLN A 56 -8.48 -28.55 46.23
CA GLN A 56 -9.64 -28.55 45.32
C GLN A 56 -9.20 -28.85 43.87
N LEU A 57 -9.85 -29.82 43.21
CA LEU A 57 -9.76 -29.98 41.76
C LEU A 57 -10.66 -28.95 41.07
N THR A 58 -10.17 -28.46 39.94
CA THR A 58 -10.93 -27.67 38.98
C THR A 58 -11.94 -28.54 38.23
N ASP A 59 -13.04 -27.96 37.78
CA ASP A 59 -14.08 -28.66 37.00
C ASP A 59 -13.53 -29.26 35.69
N GLU A 60 -12.54 -28.60 35.08
CA GLU A 60 -11.81 -29.09 33.90
C GLU A 60 -10.99 -30.36 34.17
N ALA A 61 -10.44 -30.50 35.39
CA ALA A 61 -9.69 -31.69 35.77
C ALA A 61 -10.65 -32.86 36.02
N LEU A 62 -11.81 -32.60 36.64
CA LEU A 62 -12.88 -33.59 36.79
C LEU A 62 -13.44 -34.03 35.43
N ALA A 63 -13.57 -33.08 34.48
CA ALA A 63 -13.95 -33.36 33.09
C ALA A 63 -12.96 -34.28 32.39
N THR A 64 -11.67 -34.00 32.54
CA THR A 64 -10.59 -34.79 31.92
C THR A 64 -10.54 -36.20 32.47
N ILE A 65 -10.73 -36.36 33.78
CA ILE A 65 -10.83 -37.68 34.43
C ILE A 65 -12.04 -38.44 33.87
N ALA A 66 -13.22 -37.81 33.80
CA ALA A 66 -14.41 -38.44 33.23
C ALA A 66 -14.23 -38.83 31.75
N GLY A 67 -13.67 -37.93 30.93
CA GLY A 67 -13.39 -38.18 29.52
C GLY A 67 -12.39 -39.30 29.29
N SER A 68 -11.35 -39.39 30.11
CA SER A 68 -10.37 -40.49 30.03
C SER A 68 -11.00 -41.85 30.28
N VAL A 69 -11.98 -41.94 31.19
CA VAL A 69 -12.68 -43.19 31.50
C VAL A 69 -13.67 -43.58 30.40
N VAL A 70 -14.34 -42.60 29.79
CA VAL A 70 -15.28 -42.82 28.68
C VAL A 70 -14.55 -43.24 27.39
N THR A 71 -13.38 -42.67 27.12
CA THR A 71 -12.63 -42.92 25.88
C THR A 71 -11.83 -44.22 25.89
N THR A 72 -11.61 -44.84 27.06
CA THR A 72 -10.89 -46.11 27.18
C THR A 72 -11.83 -47.28 27.49
N MET A 73 -11.98 -48.21 26.54
CA MET A 73 -12.78 -49.43 26.75
C MET A 73 -12.12 -50.40 27.76
N ASP A 74 -10.78 -50.46 27.80
CA ASP A 74 -10.04 -51.31 28.76
C ASP A 74 -10.00 -50.69 30.17
N VAL A 75 -10.47 -51.48 31.14
CA VAL A 75 -10.57 -51.10 32.57
C VAL A 75 -9.20 -50.81 33.17
N LYS A 76 -8.15 -51.56 32.79
CA LYS A 76 -6.80 -51.33 33.32
C LYS A 76 -6.22 -50.04 32.79
N SER A 77 -6.38 -49.79 31.49
CA SER A 77 -5.96 -48.54 30.85
C SER A 77 -6.70 -47.32 31.41
N ALA A 78 -8.01 -47.44 31.67
CA ALA A 78 -8.83 -46.39 32.28
C ALA A 78 -8.34 -45.99 33.68
N ALA A 79 -7.99 -46.99 34.50
CA ALA A 79 -7.48 -46.73 35.84
C ALA A 79 -6.10 -46.06 35.80
N LEU A 80 -5.25 -46.44 34.85
CA LEU A 80 -3.92 -45.85 34.65
C LEU A 80 -4.00 -44.40 34.16
N SER A 81 -4.85 -44.09 33.18
CA SER A 81 -5.01 -42.74 32.65
C SER A 81 -5.59 -41.78 33.71
N GLY A 82 -6.65 -42.19 34.41
CA GLY A 82 -7.22 -41.39 35.50
C GLY A 82 -6.23 -41.18 36.66
N TYR A 83 -5.46 -42.21 37.01
CA TYR A 83 -4.41 -42.12 38.03
C TYR A 83 -3.31 -41.13 37.62
N GLN A 84 -2.87 -41.12 36.37
CA GLN A 84 -1.87 -40.17 35.87
C GLN A 84 -2.36 -38.72 35.98
N VAL A 85 -3.63 -38.46 35.65
CA VAL A 85 -4.23 -37.12 35.81
C VAL A 85 -4.25 -36.71 37.29
N LEU A 86 -4.62 -37.61 38.20
CA LEU A 86 -4.60 -37.33 39.64
C LEU A 86 -3.18 -37.08 40.17
N VAL A 87 -2.19 -37.88 39.76
CA VAL A 87 -0.78 -37.69 40.13
C VAL A 87 -0.26 -36.35 39.61
N SER A 88 -0.66 -35.92 38.41
CA SER A 88 -0.28 -34.60 37.88
C SER A 88 -0.80 -33.45 38.75
N TYR A 89 -1.96 -33.63 39.38
CA TYR A 89 -2.64 -32.57 40.13
C TYR A 89 -2.26 -32.56 41.62
N PHE A 90 -2.23 -33.73 42.26
CA PHE A 90 -1.93 -33.86 43.69
C PHE A 90 -0.43 -34.06 43.96
N GLY A 91 0.34 -34.44 42.95
CA GLY A 91 1.73 -34.88 43.07
C GLY A 91 1.85 -36.36 43.43
N PRO A 92 3.01 -37.00 43.18
CA PRO A 92 3.19 -38.45 43.36
C PRO A 92 3.02 -38.92 44.81
N THR A 93 3.24 -38.05 45.79
CA THR A 93 3.06 -38.37 47.22
C THR A 93 1.64 -38.12 47.74
N GLY A 94 0.79 -37.45 46.96
CA GLY A 94 -0.59 -37.13 47.33
C GLY A 94 -1.61 -38.15 46.81
N VAL A 95 -1.17 -39.14 46.04
CA VAL A 95 -2.01 -40.22 45.52
C VAL A 95 -1.41 -41.55 46.00
N PRO A 96 -2.17 -42.43 46.67
CA PRO A 96 -1.63 -43.72 47.14
C PRO A 96 -1.02 -44.56 46.01
N ASP A 97 0.15 -45.17 46.24
CA ASP A 97 0.87 -46.02 45.26
C ASP A 97 0.07 -47.26 44.80
N GLN A 98 -0.93 -47.66 45.58
CA GLN A 98 -1.91 -48.68 45.22
C GLN A 98 -3.31 -48.18 45.57
N LEU A 99 -4.25 -48.29 44.62
CA LEU A 99 -5.67 -47.99 44.86
C LEU A 99 -6.15 -48.85 46.06
N PRO A 100 -6.66 -48.25 47.15
CA PRO A 100 -7.23 -48.97 48.28
C PRO A 100 -8.16 -50.11 47.85
N THR A 101 -8.11 -51.25 48.54
CA THR A 101 -8.89 -52.46 48.22
C THR A 101 -10.41 -52.25 48.26
N THR A 102 -10.88 -51.18 48.90
CA THR A 102 -12.27 -50.71 48.84
C THR A 102 -12.65 -50.16 47.46
N TRP A 103 -11.70 -49.59 46.71
CA TRP A 103 -11.88 -49.05 45.36
C TRP A 103 -11.86 -50.15 44.29
N ALA A 104 -11.10 -51.23 44.52
CA ALA A 104 -11.15 -52.42 43.68
C ALA A 104 -12.52 -53.14 43.74
N LYS A 105 -13.23 -53.04 44.88
CA LYS A 105 -14.54 -53.68 45.07
C LYS A 105 -15.66 -53.00 44.28
N SER A 106 -15.68 -51.67 44.17
CA SER A 106 -16.70 -50.96 43.38
C SER A 106 -16.58 -51.26 41.88
N TRP A 107 -15.38 -51.64 41.41
CA TRP A 107 -15.13 -52.02 40.02
C TRP A 107 -15.24 -53.54 39.77
N SER A 108 -15.37 -54.36 40.83
CA SER A 108 -15.40 -55.83 40.74
C SER A 108 -16.76 -56.44 40.38
N GLY A 109 -17.83 -55.63 40.28
CA GLY A 109 -19.19 -56.08 39.93
C GLY A 109 -19.40 -56.42 38.44
N TRP A 110 -18.45 -56.04 37.58
CA TRP A 110 -18.51 -56.25 36.14
C TRP A 110 -17.50 -57.33 35.74
N ARG A 111 -17.83 -58.60 36.00
CA ARG A 111 -17.12 -59.74 35.42
C ARG A 111 -17.63 -59.97 34.00
N ILE A 112 -16.80 -59.69 33.00
CA ILE A 112 -16.88 -60.42 31.74
C ILE A 112 -16.25 -61.78 32.02
N ASP A 113 -17.01 -62.86 31.85
CA ASP A 113 -16.54 -64.23 32.03
C ASP A 113 -15.25 -64.46 31.23
N THR A 114 -14.17 -64.70 31.95
CA THR A 114 -12.87 -65.04 31.37
C THR A 114 -12.92 -66.52 31.00
N PRO A 115 -12.93 -66.93 29.71
CA PRO A 115 -12.53 -68.29 29.41
C PRO A 115 -11.04 -68.42 29.75
N LEU A 116 -10.69 -69.56 30.36
CA LEU A 116 -9.33 -69.91 30.75
C LEU A 116 -8.30 -69.45 29.72
N ILE A 117 -7.22 -68.83 30.20
CA ILE A 117 -6.03 -68.44 29.45
C ILE A 117 -5.69 -69.54 28.42
N PRO A 118 -5.84 -69.30 27.10
CA PRO A 118 -5.21 -70.17 26.14
C PRO A 118 -3.71 -69.86 26.18
N GLU A 119 -2.91 -70.92 26.32
CA GLU A 119 -1.46 -70.93 26.16
C GLU A 119 -1.08 -70.03 24.96
N ILE A 120 -0.16 -69.08 25.17
CA ILE A 120 0.21 -68.08 24.16
C ILE A 120 0.67 -68.81 22.89
N ALA A 121 -0.15 -68.78 21.85
CA ALA A 121 0.26 -69.27 20.53
C ALA A 121 1.58 -68.57 20.13
N PRO A 122 2.57 -69.28 19.58
CA PRO A 122 3.91 -68.76 19.33
C PRO A 122 3.95 -67.51 18.44
N GLU A 123 2.92 -67.27 17.65
CA GLU A 123 2.77 -66.07 16.83
C GLU A 123 2.41 -64.81 17.65
N ARG A 124 1.62 -64.96 18.72
CA ARG A 124 1.26 -63.85 19.61
C ARG A 124 2.40 -63.45 20.54
N SER A 125 3.21 -64.41 21.00
CA SER A 125 4.42 -64.09 21.78
C SER A 125 5.43 -63.35 20.91
N ALA A 126 5.62 -63.75 19.65
CA ALA A 126 6.46 -63.06 18.68
C ALA A 126 5.98 -61.62 18.41
N ALA A 127 4.68 -61.42 18.21
CA ALA A 127 4.10 -60.09 18.01
C ALA A 127 4.24 -59.19 19.25
N LEU A 128 4.09 -59.75 20.46
CA LEU A 128 4.32 -59.01 21.71
C LEU A 128 5.80 -58.66 21.90
N THR A 129 6.73 -59.55 21.57
CA THR A 129 8.16 -59.22 21.59
C THR A 129 8.51 -58.17 20.54
N ASP A 130 7.94 -58.19 19.34
CA ASP A 130 8.17 -57.15 18.32
C ASP A 130 7.62 -55.79 18.75
N VAL A 131 6.43 -55.74 19.37
CA VAL A 131 5.89 -54.50 19.96
C VAL A 131 6.76 -54.01 21.10
N GLN A 132 7.28 -54.92 21.95
CA GLN A 132 8.22 -54.56 23.02
C GLN A 132 9.57 -54.08 22.48
N HIS A 133 10.08 -54.69 21.40
CA HIS A 133 11.33 -54.32 20.74
C HIS A 133 11.22 -52.98 20.01
N THR A 134 10.09 -52.70 19.36
CA THR A 134 9.81 -51.39 18.73
C THR A 134 9.59 -50.28 19.77
N ALA A 135 8.86 -50.56 20.86
CA ALA A 135 8.71 -49.60 21.96
C ALA A 135 10.04 -49.31 22.68
N SER A 136 10.85 -50.35 22.93
CA SER A 136 12.19 -50.16 23.52
C SER A 136 13.16 -49.48 22.57
N ALA A 137 13.09 -49.72 21.26
CA ALA A 137 13.85 -48.97 20.26
C ALA A 137 13.42 -47.50 20.18
N ALA A 138 12.13 -47.20 20.30
CA ALA A 138 11.62 -45.82 20.36
C ALA A 138 12.05 -45.11 21.64
N ILE A 139 11.99 -45.78 22.79
CA ILE A 139 12.48 -45.25 24.07
C ILE A 139 14.00 -45.04 24.01
N GLN A 140 14.76 -45.97 23.43
CA GLN A 140 16.20 -45.83 23.25
C GLN A 140 16.52 -44.66 22.31
N ALA A 141 15.78 -44.49 21.21
CA ALA A 141 15.95 -43.34 20.32
C ALA A 141 15.65 -42.00 21.00
N VAL A 142 14.69 -41.94 21.93
CA VAL A 142 14.43 -40.74 22.76
C VAL A 142 15.56 -40.52 23.78
N MET A 143 16.06 -41.58 24.41
CA MET A 143 17.20 -41.51 25.35
C MET A 143 18.49 -41.07 24.65
N ASP A 144 18.71 -41.48 23.41
CA ASP A 144 19.86 -41.09 22.59
C ASP A 144 19.82 -39.58 22.24
N VAL A 145 18.63 -38.96 22.27
CA VAL A 145 18.41 -37.52 22.01
C VAL A 145 18.22 -36.71 23.31
N GLU A 146 18.04 -37.36 24.47
CA GLU A 146 17.84 -36.67 25.77
C GLU A 146 18.99 -35.71 26.11
N GLY A 147 20.22 -36.11 25.82
CA GLY A 147 21.40 -35.26 25.99
C GLY A 147 21.32 -33.98 25.15
N VAL A 148 20.90 -34.12 23.88
CA VAL A 148 20.74 -32.99 22.95
C VAL A 148 19.59 -32.07 23.37
N LEU A 149 18.47 -32.63 23.82
CA LEU A 149 17.33 -31.85 24.34
C LEU A 149 17.71 -31.06 25.60
N ARG A 150 18.49 -31.67 26.50
CA ARG A 150 19.00 -31.00 27.70
C ARG A 150 19.97 -29.88 27.34
N ASP A 151 20.84 -30.11 26.36
CA ASP A 151 21.77 -29.09 25.89
C ASP A 151 21.08 -27.97 25.12
N LEU A 152 19.97 -28.25 24.41
CA LEU A 152 19.12 -27.23 23.80
C LEU A 152 18.48 -26.33 24.87
N GLY A 153 17.91 -26.93 25.92
CA GLY A 153 17.35 -26.15 27.04
C GLY A 153 18.41 -25.29 27.76
N ARG A 154 19.64 -25.80 27.90
CA ARG A 154 20.77 -25.01 28.41
C ARG A 154 21.13 -23.86 27.47
N LEU A 155 21.14 -24.10 26.17
CA LEU A 155 21.40 -23.08 25.16
C LEU A 155 20.36 -21.96 25.24
N ASP A 156 19.08 -22.31 25.28
CA ASP A 156 17.99 -21.33 25.41
C ASP A 156 18.12 -20.48 26.69
N ALA A 157 18.44 -21.12 27.82
CA ALA A 157 18.72 -20.40 29.06
C ALA A 157 19.93 -19.45 28.94
N THR A 158 21.02 -19.89 28.30
CA THR A 158 22.19 -19.02 28.09
C THR A 158 21.90 -17.85 27.16
N LEU A 159 21.08 -18.03 26.13
CA LEU A 159 20.64 -16.95 25.25
C LEU A 159 19.78 -15.93 25.99
N PHE A 160 18.85 -16.39 26.83
CA PHE A 160 18.07 -15.53 27.72
C PHE A 160 18.99 -14.70 28.64
N TYR A 161 19.96 -15.33 29.32
CA TYR A 161 20.92 -14.60 30.15
C TYR A 161 21.76 -13.60 29.35
N ALA A 162 22.12 -13.92 28.10
CA ALA A 162 22.85 -13.00 27.23
C ALA A 162 22.00 -11.76 26.89
N ASN A 163 20.70 -11.92 26.62
CA ASN A 163 19.79 -10.81 26.34
C ASN A 163 19.62 -9.89 27.57
N VAL A 164 19.46 -10.49 28.75
CA VAL A 164 19.39 -9.76 30.02
C VAL A 164 20.71 -9.01 30.29
N ALA A 165 21.85 -9.67 30.06
CA ALA A 165 23.16 -9.04 30.19
C ALA A 165 23.33 -7.87 29.21
N ASP A 166 22.88 -8.03 27.96
CA ASP A 166 22.91 -6.98 26.95
C ASP A 166 22.07 -5.77 27.35
N SER A 167 20.88 -6.00 27.92
CA SER A 167 20.05 -4.93 28.50
C SER A 167 20.78 -4.18 29.61
N MET A 168 21.43 -4.89 30.54
CA MET A 168 22.22 -4.28 31.62
C MET A 168 23.41 -3.49 31.08
N LEU A 169 24.14 -4.03 30.11
CA LEU A 169 25.29 -3.38 29.47
C LEU A 169 24.87 -2.06 28.79
N VAL A 170 23.72 -2.04 28.11
CA VAL A 170 23.15 -0.83 27.50
C VAL A 170 22.80 0.21 28.56
N GLN A 171 22.15 -0.19 29.66
CA GLN A 171 21.82 0.74 30.75
C GLN A 171 23.07 1.37 31.38
N ILE A 172 24.11 0.56 31.63
CA ILE A 172 25.40 1.05 32.13
C ILE A 172 26.04 2.00 31.12
N PHE A 173 26.07 1.62 29.84
CA PHE A 173 26.59 2.44 28.76
C PHE A 173 25.90 3.80 28.69
N GLU A 174 24.57 3.86 28.76
CA GLU A 174 23.81 5.11 28.73
C GLU A 174 24.10 6.00 29.95
N LYS A 175 24.15 5.42 31.16
CA LYS A 175 24.50 6.15 32.39
C LYS A 175 25.90 6.75 32.30
N VAL A 176 26.89 5.92 31.94
CA VAL A 176 28.29 6.33 31.81
C VAL A 176 28.49 7.38 30.72
N LYS A 177 27.76 7.26 29.60
CA LYS A 177 27.76 8.23 28.51
C LYS A 177 27.18 9.58 28.94
N LYS A 178 26.04 9.60 29.63
CA LYS A 178 25.37 10.83 30.11
C LYS A 178 26.23 11.59 31.11
N GLU A 179 26.80 10.89 32.10
CA GLU A 179 27.58 11.50 33.18
C GLU A 179 29.06 11.75 32.83
N LYS A 180 29.51 11.25 31.67
CA LYS A 180 30.93 11.16 31.29
C LYS A 180 31.78 10.50 32.39
N ALA A 181 31.18 9.56 33.14
CA ALA A 181 31.79 8.92 34.31
C ALA A 181 33.02 8.07 33.96
N TYR A 182 33.12 7.61 32.70
CA TYR A 182 34.27 6.83 32.21
C TYR A 182 35.61 7.54 32.44
N LYS A 183 35.65 8.87 32.34
CA LYS A 183 36.89 9.66 32.56
C LYS A 183 37.43 9.58 33.98
N LYS A 184 36.57 9.25 34.96
CA LYS A 184 36.94 9.15 36.38
C LYS A 184 37.37 7.72 36.77
N LEU A 185 37.14 6.76 35.88
CA LEU A 185 37.44 5.35 36.12
C LEU A 185 38.87 5.04 35.68
N HIS A 186 39.53 4.20 36.49
CA HIS A 186 40.87 3.71 36.23
C HIS A 186 40.80 2.24 35.83
N TYR A 187 41.70 1.80 34.95
CA TYR A 187 41.84 0.41 34.56
C TYR A 187 43.30 0.06 34.34
N HIS A 188 43.60 -1.23 34.42
CA HIS A 188 44.90 -1.76 34.01
C HIS A 188 44.88 -2.01 32.51
N ASP A 189 45.82 -1.42 31.78
CA ASP A 189 46.04 -1.77 30.38
C ASP A 189 46.66 -3.17 30.25
N GLU A 190 46.81 -3.64 29.00
CA GLU A 190 47.43 -4.93 28.68
C GLU A 190 48.90 -5.04 29.17
N SER A 191 49.55 -3.91 29.45
CA SER A 191 50.90 -3.81 30.00
C SER A 191 50.93 -3.70 31.53
N GLY A 192 49.77 -3.81 32.21
CA GLY A 192 49.63 -3.76 33.67
C GLY A 192 49.60 -2.35 34.27
N ASN A 193 49.68 -1.30 33.45
CA ASN A 193 49.74 0.08 33.93
C ASN A 193 48.36 0.63 34.26
N LEU A 194 48.28 1.39 35.36
CA LEU A 194 47.04 1.99 35.85
C LEU A 194 46.77 3.30 35.10
N ARG A 195 45.80 3.30 34.18
CA ARG A 195 45.46 4.41 33.29
C ARG A 195 43.98 4.80 33.41
N GLN A 196 43.65 6.06 33.13
CA GLN A 196 42.27 6.54 32.98
C GLN A 196 41.78 6.40 31.53
N PHE A 197 40.48 6.14 31.36
CA PHE A 197 39.88 6.12 30.02
C PHE A 197 39.85 7.52 29.40
N GLN A 198 40.42 7.68 28.20
CA GLN A 198 40.40 8.94 27.48
C GLN A 198 39.13 9.07 26.63
N THR A 199 38.73 7.95 26.01
CA THR A 199 37.54 7.89 25.15
C THR A 199 36.50 6.91 25.69
N LEU A 200 35.26 7.10 25.29
CA LEU A 200 34.17 6.18 25.61
C LEU A 200 34.34 4.83 24.88
N GLU A 201 34.98 4.84 23.71
CA GLU A 201 35.30 3.63 22.93
C GLU A 201 36.28 2.71 23.67
N GLU A 202 37.33 3.28 24.26
CA GLU A 202 38.27 2.54 25.12
C GLU A 202 37.54 1.89 26.30
N PHE A 203 36.62 2.62 26.95
CA PHE A 203 35.82 2.09 28.06
C PHE A 203 34.91 0.94 27.62
N CYS A 204 34.21 1.09 26.49
CA CYS A 204 33.35 0.05 25.94
C CYS A 204 34.12 -1.24 25.66
N GLY A 205 35.26 -1.15 24.97
CA GLY A 205 36.09 -2.31 24.66
C GLY A 205 36.67 -2.98 25.91
N ALA A 206 37.23 -2.20 26.84
CA ALA A 206 37.95 -2.73 27.99
C ALA A 206 37.07 -3.21 29.15
N LYS A 207 35.88 -2.60 29.35
CA LYS A 207 35.02 -2.91 30.52
C LYS A 207 33.68 -3.53 30.17
N LEU A 208 33.11 -3.22 29.01
CA LEU A 208 31.82 -3.76 28.60
C LEU A 208 31.96 -4.94 27.62
N GLY A 209 33.16 -5.21 27.11
CA GLY A 209 33.45 -6.33 26.21
C GLY A 209 32.78 -6.21 24.83
N LYS A 210 32.19 -5.05 24.51
CA LYS A 210 31.53 -4.77 23.22
C LYS A 210 32.03 -3.46 22.65
N SER A 211 32.10 -3.38 21.32
CA SER A 211 32.46 -2.13 20.66
C SER A 211 31.42 -1.04 20.94
N TYR A 212 31.87 0.22 20.94
CA TYR A 212 30.99 1.39 21.07
C TYR A 212 29.85 1.35 20.06
N ARG A 213 30.17 1.01 18.80
CA ARG A 213 29.18 0.88 17.71
C ARG A 213 28.12 -0.15 18.05
N ARG A 214 28.50 -1.33 18.54
CA ARG A 214 27.54 -2.40 18.88
C ARG A 214 26.63 -1.95 20.03
N LEU A 215 27.17 -1.35 21.08
CA LEU A 215 26.38 -0.82 22.21
C LEU A 215 25.43 0.32 21.78
N GLN A 216 25.86 1.16 20.84
CA GLN A 216 25.01 2.21 20.28
C GLN A 216 23.88 1.62 19.42
N GLU A 217 24.15 0.58 18.63
CA GLU A 217 23.12 -0.14 17.87
C GLU A 217 22.07 -0.77 18.81
N LEU A 218 22.52 -1.50 19.85
CA LEU A 218 21.64 -2.08 20.86
C LEU A 218 20.82 -1.02 21.59
N SER A 219 21.46 0.05 22.09
CA SER A 219 20.77 1.18 22.73
C SER A 219 19.68 1.73 21.83
N GLY A 220 19.95 1.89 20.52
CA GLY A 220 18.94 2.33 19.58
C GLY A 220 17.80 1.33 19.37
N HIS A 221 18.07 0.01 19.36
CA HIS A 221 17.01 -1.01 19.23
C HIS A 221 16.11 -1.01 20.47
N MET A 222 16.72 -0.97 21.66
CA MET A 222 16.00 -0.95 22.93
C MET A 222 15.20 0.35 23.13
N GLN A 223 15.70 1.50 22.66
CA GLN A 223 14.92 2.74 22.68
C GLN A 223 13.73 2.70 21.72
N ALA A 224 13.87 2.03 20.57
CA ALA A 224 12.79 1.92 19.60
C ALA A 224 11.63 1.07 20.13
N LEU A 225 11.91 -0.06 20.80
CA LEU A 225 10.90 -1.00 21.30
C LEU A 225 10.52 -0.78 22.76
N GLY A 226 11.49 -0.53 23.63
CA GLY A 226 11.42 -0.76 25.07
C GLY A 226 12.26 -1.99 25.45
N ALA A 227 12.73 -2.05 26.70
CA ALA A 227 13.59 -3.14 27.16
C ALA A 227 12.88 -4.50 27.15
N ASP A 228 11.62 -4.52 27.59
CA ASP A 228 10.83 -5.76 27.71
C ASP A 228 10.43 -6.32 26.33
N LEU A 229 10.02 -5.43 25.42
CA LEU A 229 9.67 -5.81 24.04
C LEU A 229 10.89 -6.20 23.20
N TYR A 230 12.09 -5.71 23.53
CA TYR A 230 13.32 -6.12 22.87
C TYR A 230 13.61 -7.61 23.10
N GLU A 231 13.40 -8.09 24.33
CA GLU A 231 13.59 -9.50 24.66
C GLU A 231 12.58 -10.41 23.94
N ALA A 232 11.31 -9.99 23.91
CA ALA A 232 10.29 -10.65 23.11
C ALA A 232 10.69 -10.69 21.62
N ALA A 233 11.11 -9.56 21.05
CA ALA A 233 11.57 -9.47 19.66
C ALA A 233 12.76 -10.41 19.35
N GLU A 234 13.74 -10.52 20.25
CA GLU A 234 14.86 -11.46 20.08
C GLU A 234 14.40 -12.93 20.15
N ARG A 235 13.42 -13.26 21.01
CA ARG A 235 12.85 -14.63 21.09
C ARG A 235 12.11 -15.04 19.83
N ILE A 236 11.33 -14.16 19.22
CA ILE A 236 10.73 -14.39 17.89
C ILE A 236 11.75 -14.26 16.75
N GLY A 237 13.00 -13.85 17.03
CA GLY A 237 14.10 -13.90 16.07
C GLY A 237 14.18 -12.70 15.14
N PHE A 238 13.84 -11.50 15.63
CA PHE A 238 14.15 -10.25 14.93
C PHE A 238 15.64 -10.17 14.61
N ARG A 239 15.96 -9.70 13.41
CA ARG A 239 17.32 -9.41 12.95
C ARG A 239 17.54 -7.90 12.86
N ASN A 240 18.81 -7.51 12.70
CA ASN A 240 19.19 -6.10 12.49
C ASN A 240 18.42 -5.40 11.35
N ARG A 241 17.99 -6.12 10.31
CA ARG A 241 17.19 -5.55 9.21
C ARG A 241 15.78 -5.18 9.69
N ASP A 242 15.20 -5.98 10.57
CA ASP A 242 13.84 -5.83 11.06
C ASP A 242 13.79 -4.65 12.04
N TYR A 243 14.80 -4.50 12.91
CA TYR A 243 14.94 -3.30 13.74
C TYR A 243 15.16 -2.02 12.91
N ARG A 244 15.83 -2.10 11.77
CA ARG A 244 15.98 -0.95 10.85
C ARG A 244 14.67 -0.60 10.18
N ALA A 245 13.92 -1.59 9.72
CA ALA A 245 12.59 -1.39 9.15
C ALA A 245 11.66 -0.75 10.19
N LEU A 246 11.63 -1.28 11.42
CA LEU A 246 10.83 -0.72 12.51
C LEU A 246 11.16 0.75 12.79
N LYS A 247 12.45 1.10 12.88
CA LYS A 247 12.89 2.50 13.07
C LYS A 247 12.54 3.43 11.91
N ALA A 248 12.38 2.89 10.71
CA ALA A 248 12.05 3.67 9.52
C ALA A 248 10.55 4.01 9.44
N LEU A 249 9.70 3.29 10.18
CA LEU A 249 8.27 3.51 10.26
C LEU A 249 7.93 4.75 11.12
N PRO A 250 6.80 5.44 10.85
CA PRO A 250 6.23 6.45 11.74
C PRO A 250 5.86 5.89 13.12
N GLU A 251 5.80 6.75 14.14
CA GLU A 251 5.52 6.34 15.53
C GLU A 251 4.19 5.56 15.68
N ALA A 252 3.15 5.94 14.93
CA ALA A 252 1.86 5.25 14.95
C ALA A 252 1.97 3.81 14.41
N GLU A 253 2.71 3.61 13.32
CA GLU A 253 2.94 2.29 12.72
C GLU A 253 3.87 1.43 13.58
N GLN A 254 4.86 2.04 14.24
CA GLN A 254 5.70 1.35 15.21
C GLN A 254 4.87 0.77 16.38
N ALA A 255 3.85 1.47 16.84
CA ALA A 255 2.97 0.99 17.91
C ALA A 255 2.22 -0.29 17.51
N ILE A 256 1.78 -0.40 16.26
CA ILE A 256 1.12 -1.60 15.71
C ILE A 256 2.06 -2.80 15.76
N VAL A 257 3.32 -2.60 15.31
CA VAL A 257 4.33 -3.67 15.34
C VAL A 257 4.67 -4.07 16.78
N LYS A 258 4.75 -3.11 17.71
CA LYS A 258 4.98 -3.39 19.13
C LYS A 258 3.86 -4.25 19.73
N GLN A 259 2.60 -3.92 19.44
CA GLN A 259 1.46 -4.71 19.91
C GLN A 259 1.46 -6.13 19.32
N ALA A 260 1.88 -6.30 18.07
CA ALA A 260 2.02 -7.62 17.47
C ALA A 260 3.18 -8.43 18.09
N ILE A 261 4.25 -7.78 18.55
CA ILE A 261 5.35 -8.47 19.26
C ILE A 261 4.86 -9.04 20.59
N GLU A 262 3.93 -8.36 21.27
CA GLU A 262 3.32 -8.84 22.52
C GLU A 262 2.46 -10.10 22.34
N SER A 263 1.93 -10.36 21.14
CA SER A 263 1.17 -11.59 20.85
C SER A 263 2.06 -12.80 20.50
N GLU A 264 3.39 -12.66 20.51
CA GLU A 264 4.40 -13.72 20.30
C GLU A 264 4.35 -14.47 18.95
N SER A 265 3.60 -13.98 17.96
CA SER A 265 3.49 -14.62 16.64
C SER A 265 4.56 -14.09 15.67
N LYS A 266 5.67 -14.81 15.53
CA LYS A 266 6.80 -14.42 14.67
C LYS A 266 6.39 -14.07 13.24
N GLU A 267 5.64 -14.97 12.61
CA GLU A 267 5.30 -14.89 11.18
C GLU A 267 4.37 -13.70 10.91
N GLU A 268 3.44 -13.45 11.83
CA GLU A 268 2.51 -12.33 11.75
C GLU A 268 3.21 -10.99 11.93
N VAL A 269 4.11 -10.87 12.93
CA VAL A 269 4.87 -9.63 13.16
C VAL A 269 5.74 -9.28 11.96
N LEU A 270 6.45 -10.26 11.38
CA LEU A 270 7.29 -10.03 10.21
C LEU A 270 6.45 -9.63 9.00
N THR A 271 5.29 -10.26 8.80
CA THR A 271 4.38 -9.91 7.69
C THR A 271 3.85 -8.49 7.83
N ILE A 272 3.41 -8.09 9.03
CA ILE A 272 2.93 -6.71 9.31
C ILE A 272 4.06 -5.70 9.06
N LEU A 273 5.27 -6.00 9.52
CA LEU A 273 6.43 -5.13 9.35
C LEU A 273 6.79 -4.94 7.86
N GLU A 274 6.78 -6.02 7.08
CA GLU A 274 7.07 -5.98 5.64
C GLU A 274 6.01 -5.21 4.87
N ASP A 275 4.72 -5.42 5.17
CA ASP A 275 3.61 -4.71 4.54
C ASP A 275 3.63 -3.21 4.86
N LEU A 276 3.84 -2.82 6.13
CA LEU A 276 3.98 -1.41 6.51
C LEU A 276 5.19 -0.76 5.85
N ALA A 277 6.34 -1.46 5.82
CA ALA A 277 7.54 -0.94 5.15
C ALA A 277 7.31 -0.73 3.65
N ALA A 278 6.63 -1.66 2.98
CA ALA A 278 6.30 -1.57 1.56
C ALA A 278 5.33 -0.40 1.28
N ARG A 279 4.27 -0.26 2.08
CA ARG A 279 3.32 0.88 1.96
C ARG A 279 4.03 2.20 2.16
N ASN A 280 4.84 2.33 3.20
CA ASN A 280 5.55 3.57 3.49
C ASN A 280 6.55 3.94 2.39
N GLN A 281 7.24 2.95 1.82
CA GLN A 281 8.12 3.17 0.68
C GLN A 281 7.33 3.67 -0.55
N ALA A 282 6.21 3.02 -0.87
CA ALA A 282 5.35 3.42 -1.98
C ALA A 282 4.80 4.85 -1.80
N GLU A 283 4.35 5.20 -0.59
CA GLU A 283 3.88 6.55 -0.27
C GLU A 283 4.98 7.61 -0.40
N ARG A 284 6.21 7.30 0.07
CA ARG A 284 7.35 8.21 -0.09
C ARG A 284 7.73 8.43 -1.55
N GLU A 285 7.70 7.37 -2.34
CA GLU A 285 7.97 7.45 -3.79
C GLU A 285 6.89 8.27 -4.51
N ALA A 286 5.61 8.06 -4.16
CA ALA A 286 4.49 8.83 -4.70
C ALA A 286 4.59 10.32 -4.31
N ALA A 287 4.81 10.61 -3.03
CA ALA A 287 4.97 11.98 -2.54
C ALA A 287 6.20 12.68 -3.13
N ARG A 288 7.28 11.93 -3.40
CA ARG A 288 8.47 12.47 -4.08
C ARG A 288 8.13 12.86 -5.52
N LYS A 289 7.45 11.99 -6.28
CA LYS A 289 7.01 12.29 -7.65
C LYS A 289 6.09 13.51 -7.67
N GLU A 290 5.11 13.57 -6.78
CA GLU A 290 4.20 14.73 -6.68
C GLU A 290 4.95 16.03 -6.38
N ARG A 291 5.97 15.99 -5.51
CA ARG A 291 6.84 17.15 -5.26
C ARG A 291 7.66 17.56 -6.47
N GLU A 292 8.20 16.60 -7.21
CA GLU A 292 8.97 16.86 -8.44
C GLU A 292 8.06 17.48 -9.52
N ASP A 293 6.85 16.94 -9.70
CA ASP A 293 5.84 17.47 -10.63
C ASP A 293 5.39 18.88 -10.24
N LEU A 294 5.05 19.11 -8.96
CA LEU A 294 4.69 20.43 -8.45
C LEU A 294 5.83 21.45 -8.63
N ALA A 295 7.07 21.04 -8.38
CA ALA A 295 8.22 21.92 -8.57
C ALA A 295 8.39 22.31 -10.05
N ALA A 296 8.23 21.36 -10.98
CA ALA A 296 8.27 21.62 -12.41
C ALA A 296 7.14 22.57 -12.85
N ASP A 297 5.92 22.35 -12.36
CA ASP A 297 4.76 23.23 -12.61
C ASP A 297 4.99 24.64 -12.07
N HIS A 298 5.54 24.77 -10.85
CA HIS A 298 5.88 26.05 -10.26
C HIS A 298 6.96 26.78 -11.07
N GLU A 299 7.99 26.08 -11.54
CA GLU A 299 9.04 26.66 -12.39
C GLU A 299 8.46 27.12 -13.74
N ALA A 300 7.63 26.30 -14.40
CA ALA A 300 6.98 26.65 -15.65
C ALA A 300 6.07 27.88 -15.49
N ARG A 301 5.28 27.93 -14.41
CA ARG A 301 4.46 29.10 -14.07
C ARG A 301 5.31 30.34 -13.78
N GLY A 302 6.44 30.18 -13.11
CA GLY A 302 7.41 31.26 -12.86
C GLY A 302 7.91 31.87 -14.16
N LYS A 303 8.38 31.05 -15.11
CA LYS A 303 8.82 31.49 -16.44
C LYS A 303 7.70 32.18 -17.22
N LEU A 304 6.49 31.64 -17.21
CA LEU A 304 5.34 32.26 -17.88
C LEU A 304 4.96 33.61 -17.26
N LEU A 305 5.06 33.76 -15.95
CA LEU A 305 4.82 35.04 -15.27
C LEU A 305 5.90 36.06 -15.61
N GLU A 306 7.16 35.63 -15.69
CA GLU A 306 8.28 36.48 -16.10
C GLU A 306 8.15 36.93 -17.57
N ASP A 307 7.81 36.02 -18.49
CA ASP A 307 7.53 36.36 -19.88
C ASP A 307 6.36 37.36 -20.00
N LYS A 308 5.30 37.15 -19.22
CA LYS A 308 4.15 38.07 -19.19
C LYS A 308 4.53 39.44 -18.61
N SER A 309 5.32 39.50 -17.54
CA SER A 309 5.74 40.76 -16.94
C SER A 309 6.64 41.55 -17.89
N GLN A 310 7.57 40.88 -18.60
CA GLN A 310 8.41 41.51 -19.63
C GLN A 310 7.58 42.04 -20.80
N ARG A 311 6.56 41.29 -21.26
CA ARG A 311 5.65 41.77 -22.31
C ARG A 311 4.83 42.96 -21.85
N LEU A 312 4.29 42.91 -20.62
CA LEU A 312 3.54 44.03 -20.04
C LEU A 312 4.41 45.28 -19.96
N ALA A 313 5.63 45.18 -19.44
CA ALA A 313 6.57 46.30 -19.37
C ALA A 313 6.86 46.92 -20.75
N LYS A 314 7.09 46.09 -21.78
CA LYS A 314 7.28 46.57 -23.17
C LYS A 314 6.04 47.27 -23.70
N THR A 315 4.86 46.69 -23.51
CA THR A 315 3.60 47.31 -23.96
C THR A 315 3.30 48.62 -23.22
N GLU A 316 3.63 48.70 -21.93
CA GLU A 316 3.50 49.92 -21.15
C GLU A 316 4.47 51.01 -21.63
N GLU A 317 5.71 50.63 -21.96
CA GLU A 317 6.70 51.53 -22.57
C GLU A 317 6.24 52.05 -23.93
N GLU A 318 5.71 51.18 -24.81
CA GLU A 318 5.15 51.57 -26.10
C GLU A 318 3.93 52.49 -25.95
N LEU A 319 3.02 52.17 -25.03
CA LEU A 319 1.87 53.02 -24.71
C LEU A 319 2.31 54.37 -24.18
N TYR A 320 3.32 54.41 -23.31
CA TYR A 320 3.86 55.66 -22.78
C TYR A 320 4.52 56.47 -23.90
N ARG A 321 5.31 55.83 -24.77
CA ARG A 321 5.93 56.45 -25.94
C ARG A 321 4.88 57.07 -26.85
N LEU A 322 3.85 56.32 -27.24
CA LEU A 322 2.73 56.80 -28.05
C LEU A 322 1.98 57.96 -27.39
N LYS A 323 1.72 57.89 -26.08
CA LYS A 323 1.07 58.97 -25.32
C LYS A 323 1.97 60.20 -25.14
N SER A 324 3.29 60.04 -25.21
CA SER A 324 4.28 61.11 -25.08
C SER A 324 4.65 61.79 -26.40
N LEU A 325 4.14 61.31 -27.54
CA LEU A 325 4.35 61.96 -28.83
C LEU A 325 3.63 63.33 -28.87
N PRO A 326 4.28 64.40 -29.38
CA PRO A 326 3.61 65.68 -29.63
C PRO A 326 2.51 65.53 -30.70
N LYS A 327 1.44 66.34 -30.62
CA LYS A 327 0.27 66.31 -31.52
C LYS A 327 0.59 66.30 -33.02
N ASP A 328 1.72 66.85 -33.44
CA ASP A 328 2.13 66.91 -34.85
C ASP A 328 2.55 65.53 -35.41
N ALA A 329 3.10 64.64 -34.58
CA ALA A 329 3.53 63.30 -35.00
C ALA A 329 2.36 62.31 -35.16
N ASP A 330 1.23 62.51 -34.45
CA ASP A 330 0.00 61.74 -34.65
C ASP A 330 -0.65 62.07 -36.01
N LEU A 331 -0.59 63.34 -36.42
CA LEU A 331 -1.06 63.77 -37.73
C LEU A 331 -0.22 63.16 -38.86
N GLU A 332 1.11 63.16 -38.75
CA GLU A 332 1.99 62.53 -39.74
C GLU A 332 1.74 61.02 -39.87
N LEU A 333 1.49 60.32 -38.76
CA LEU A 333 1.22 58.88 -38.77
C LEU A 333 -0.15 58.56 -39.37
N ARG A 334 -1.15 59.42 -39.14
CA ARG A 334 -2.46 59.32 -39.79
C ARG A 334 -2.37 59.59 -41.29
N LEU A 335 -1.63 60.62 -41.70
CA LEU A 335 -1.39 60.93 -43.11
C LEU A 335 -0.61 59.82 -43.82
N ALA A 336 0.36 59.19 -43.16
CA ALA A 336 1.08 58.04 -43.70
C ALA A 336 0.16 56.83 -43.93
N ARG A 337 -0.73 56.53 -42.98
CA ARG A 337 -1.74 55.47 -43.12
C ARG A 337 -2.76 55.76 -44.23
N GLU A 338 -3.20 57.01 -44.34
CA GLU A 338 -4.07 57.44 -45.43
C GLU A 338 -3.37 57.31 -46.80
N ALA A 339 -2.09 57.70 -46.89
CA ALA A 339 -1.29 57.53 -48.10
C ALA A 339 -1.09 56.06 -48.50
N GLU A 340 -0.81 55.17 -47.54
CA GLU A 340 -0.72 53.72 -47.77
C GLU A 340 -2.06 53.13 -48.25
N ALA A 341 -3.18 53.57 -47.68
CA ALA A 341 -4.51 53.13 -48.08
C ALA A 341 -4.86 53.58 -49.52
N VAL A 342 -4.53 54.82 -49.89
CA VAL A 342 -4.72 55.34 -51.25
C VAL A 342 -3.85 54.58 -52.25
N GLN A 343 -2.56 54.35 -51.95
CA GLN A 343 -1.67 53.58 -52.82
C GLN A 343 -2.14 52.14 -53.03
N ALA A 344 -2.66 51.49 -51.97
CA ALA A 344 -3.23 50.16 -52.07
C ALA A 344 -4.47 50.16 -52.99
N MET A 345 -5.32 51.19 -52.89
CA MET A 345 -6.50 51.34 -53.75
C MET A 345 -6.13 51.59 -55.21
N GLU A 346 -5.19 52.50 -55.50
CA GLU A 346 -4.70 52.78 -56.86
C GLU A 346 -4.12 51.53 -57.52
N LYS A 347 -3.35 50.73 -56.77
CA LYS A 347 -2.81 49.46 -57.26
C LYS A 347 -3.91 48.46 -57.61
N ALA A 348 -4.93 48.35 -56.76
CA ALA A 348 -6.07 47.48 -57.01
C ALA A 348 -6.89 47.94 -58.23
N TYR A 349 -7.10 49.25 -58.38
CA TYR A 349 -7.75 49.86 -59.53
C TYR A 349 -6.99 49.55 -60.84
N MET A 350 -5.67 49.79 -60.87
CA MET A 350 -4.86 49.51 -62.05
C MET A 350 -4.87 48.03 -62.43
N ALA A 351 -4.81 47.13 -61.45
CA ALA A 351 -4.90 45.69 -61.71
C ALA A 351 -6.26 45.28 -62.31
N ALA A 352 -7.35 45.86 -61.81
CA ALA A 352 -8.69 45.62 -62.35
C ALA A 352 -8.82 46.13 -63.79
N LEU A 353 -8.29 47.32 -64.09
CA LEU A 353 -8.32 47.92 -65.42
C LEU A 353 -7.49 47.11 -66.43
N VAL A 354 -6.31 46.64 -66.04
CA VAL A 354 -5.49 45.74 -66.87
C VAL A 354 -6.23 44.44 -67.17
N GLY A 355 -6.82 43.80 -66.15
CA GLY A 355 -7.57 42.55 -66.35
C GLY A 355 -8.79 42.71 -67.28
N LEU A 356 -9.48 43.85 -67.20
CA LEU A 356 -10.57 44.17 -68.13
C LEU A 356 -10.06 44.36 -69.56
N ASN A 357 -8.98 45.11 -69.75
CA ASN A 357 -8.38 45.32 -71.06
C ASN A 357 -7.91 44.01 -71.69
N GLU A 358 -7.29 43.11 -70.92
CA GLU A 358 -6.90 41.78 -71.40
C GLU A 358 -8.11 40.97 -71.89
N LEU A 359 -9.22 40.99 -71.14
CA LEU A 359 -10.47 40.34 -71.55
C LEU A 359 -10.97 40.92 -72.88
N LEU A 360 -11.00 42.25 -73.02
CA LEU A 360 -11.48 42.91 -74.23
C LEU A 360 -10.59 42.64 -75.45
N VAL A 361 -9.26 42.59 -75.28
CA VAL A 361 -8.32 42.21 -76.35
C VAL A 361 -8.60 40.80 -76.87
N GLN A 362 -8.89 39.84 -75.98
CA GLN A 362 -9.24 38.48 -76.40
C GLN A 362 -10.58 38.42 -77.13
N VAL A 363 -11.57 39.18 -76.65
CA VAL A 363 -12.87 39.29 -77.31
C VAL A 363 -12.72 39.91 -78.69
N GLU A 364 -11.95 40.99 -78.83
CA GLU A 364 -11.65 41.63 -80.10
C GLU A 364 -10.95 40.68 -81.08
N ALA A 365 -9.95 39.91 -80.61
CA ALA A 365 -9.28 38.90 -81.43
C ALA A 365 -10.24 37.82 -81.95
N ILE A 366 -11.21 37.39 -81.14
CA ILE A 366 -12.25 36.44 -81.53
C ILE A 366 -13.21 37.07 -82.56
N LEU A 367 -13.63 38.32 -82.34
CA LEU A 367 -14.56 39.02 -83.21
C LEU A 367 -13.96 39.38 -84.57
N ASN A 368 -12.65 39.64 -84.62
CA ASN A 368 -11.92 39.95 -85.85
C ASN A 368 -11.40 38.71 -86.60
N SER A 369 -11.54 37.51 -86.03
CA SER A 369 -11.12 36.27 -86.68
C SER A 369 -12.15 35.79 -87.70
N HIS A 370 -11.69 35.47 -88.90
CA HIS A 370 -12.55 35.04 -90.02
C HIS A 370 -12.82 33.52 -90.00
N ASP A 371 -12.12 32.77 -89.13
CA ASP A 371 -12.17 31.30 -89.05
C ASP A 371 -12.96 30.78 -87.83
N VAL A 372 -13.66 31.68 -87.12
CA VAL A 372 -14.36 31.36 -85.86
C VAL A 372 -15.86 31.22 -86.10
N SER A 373 -16.48 30.24 -85.41
CA SER A 373 -17.92 30.00 -85.51
C SER A 373 -18.75 31.14 -84.91
N VAL A 374 -19.94 31.39 -85.48
CA VAL A 374 -20.90 32.40 -84.97
C VAL A 374 -21.23 32.17 -83.49
N HIS A 375 -21.33 30.93 -83.05
CA HIS A 375 -21.59 30.59 -81.65
C HIS A 375 -20.45 31.06 -80.73
N THR A 376 -19.20 30.95 -81.17
CA THR A 376 -18.03 31.39 -80.42
C THR A 376 -17.96 32.91 -80.32
N SER A 377 -18.28 33.64 -81.41
CA SER A 377 -18.37 35.09 -81.40
C SER A 377 -19.49 35.60 -80.48
N GLN A 378 -20.67 34.95 -80.51
CA GLN A 378 -21.77 35.25 -79.58
C GLN A 378 -21.39 34.97 -78.12
N HIS A 379 -20.66 33.87 -77.87
CA HIS A 379 -20.16 33.55 -76.53
C HIS A 379 -19.17 34.61 -76.03
N ALA A 380 -18.28 35.11 -76.89
CA ALA A 380 -17.33 36.18 -76.51
C ALA A 380 -18.06 37.47 -76.08
N VAL A 381 -19.05 37.92 -76.87
CA VAL A 381 -19.87 39.10 -76.51
C VAL A 381 -20.68 38.85 -75.24
N GLY A 382 -21.30 37.67 -75.12
CA GLY A 382 -22.08 37.28 -73.93
C GLY A 382 -21.22 37.23 -72.66
N THR A 383 -19.93 36.89 -72.77
CA THR A 383 -18.99 36.86 -71.65
C THR A 383 -18.75 38.26 -71.09
N VAL A 384 -18.59 39.28 -71.94
CA VAL A 384 -18.48 40.68 -71.51
C VAL A 384 -19.77 41.13 -70.81
N GLY A 385 -20.94 40.80 -71.38
CA GLY A 385 -22.22 41.12 -70.76
C GLY A 385 -22.45 40.42 -69.41
N ASN A 386 -21.91 39.22 -69.21
CA ASN A 386 -21.92 38.53 -67.91
C ASN A 386 -20.98 39.23 -66.91
N TYR A 387 -19.79 39.64 -67.34
CA TYR A 387 -18.84 40.37 -66.52
C TYR A 387 -19.43 41.68 -65.98
N CYS A 388 -20.03 42.51 -66.84
CA CYS A 388 -20.64 43.78 -66.40
C CYS A 388 -21.78 43.55 -65.38
N ARG A 389 -22.59 42.50 -65.56
CA ARG A 389 -23.63 42.12 -64.58
C ARG A 389 -23.04 41.67 -63.25
N ALA A 390 -21.94 40.92 -63.27
CA ALA A 390 -21.26 40.49 -62.05
C ALA A 390 -20.66 41.68 -61.29
N VAL A 391 -20.05 42.63 -61.99
CA VAL A 391 -19.54 43.88 -61.40
C VAL A 391 -20.68 44.68 -60.77
N ASN A 392 -21.79 44.88 -61.49
CA ASN A 392 -22.95 45.60 -60.96
C ASN A 392 -23.52 44.95 -59.69
N ALA A 393 -23.59 43.61 -59.65
CA ALA A 393 -24.05 42.89 -58.46
C ALA A 393 -23.12 43.09 -57.25
N VAL A 394 -21.80 43.17 -57.47
CA VAL A 394 -20.82 43.45 -56.41
C VAL A 394 -20.96 44.89 -55.89
N LEU A 395 -21.18 45.87 -56.77
CA LEU A 395 -21.39 47.26 -56.38
C LEU A 395 -22.62 47.42 -55.49
N ILE A 396 -23.74 46.80 -55.86
CA ILE A 396 -24.98 46.78 -55.05
C ILE A 396 -24.70 46.15 -53.68
N LYS A 397 -23.99 45.02 -53.63
CA LYS A 397 -23.67 44.33 -52.36
C LYS A 397 -22.84 45.18 -51.41
N HIS A 398 -21.94 46.01 -51.95
CA HIS A 398 -21.09 46.90 -51.16
C HIS A 398 -21.70 48.29 -50.95
N GLU A 399 -22.97 48.48 -51.32
CA GLU A 399 -23.70 49.76 -51.21
C GLU A 399 -22.95 50.93 -51.87
N ILE A 400 -22.20 50.65 -52.94
CA ILE A 400 -21.45 51.68 -53.67
C ILE A 400 -22.41 52.30 -54.70
N PRO A 401 -22.75 53.60 -54.58
CA PRO A 401 -23.68 54.25 -55.49
C PRO A 401 -22.95 54.58 -56.80
N VAL A 402 -22.97 53.64 -57.75
CA VAL A 402 -22.47 53.87 -59.10
C VAL A 402 -23.66 53.88 -60.05
N ASP A 403 -23.97 55.05 -60.58
CA ASP A 403 -24.92 55.19 -61.69
C ASP A 403 -24.13 55.21 -62.99
N PHE A 404 -24.08 54.05 -63.67
CA PHE A 404 -23.36 53.93 -64.94
C PHE A 404 -23.95 54.80 -66.05
N GLU A 405 -25.25 55.13 -66.00
CA GLU A 405 -25.88 55.97 -67.01
C GLU A 405 -25.44 57.42 -66.83
N GLU A 406 -25.44 57.91 -65.59
CA GLU A 406 -24.95 59.26 -65.27
C GLU A 406 -23.44 59.40 -65.46
N GLU A 407 -22.66 58.36 -65.18
CA GLU A 407 -21.19 58.38 -65.34
C GLU A 407 -20.75 58.40 -66.82
N VAL A 408 -21.47 57.70 -67.70
CA VAL A 408 -21.15 57.62 -69.14
C VAL A 408 -21.84 58.72 -69.95
N SER A 409 -23.03 59.14 -69.55
CA SER A 409 -23.84 60.15 -70.24
C SER A 409 -24.56 61.05 -69.22
N PRO A 410 -23.84 62.04 -68.65
CA PRO A 410 -24.42 62.97 -67.68
C PRO A 410 -25.63 63.73 -68.23
N GLU A 411 -26.55 64.14 -67.37
CA GLU A 411 -27.77 64.89 -67.76
C GLU A 411 -27.46 66.10 -68.65
N TRP A 412 -26.45 66.92 -68.31
CA TRP A 412 -26.09 68.12 -69.09
C TRP A 412 -25.63 67.79 -70.52
N MET A 413 -25.02 66.62 -70.74
CA MET A 413 -24.55 66.20 -72.07
C MET A 413 -25.74 65.77 -72.93
N ARG A 414 -26.74 65.13 -72.32
CA ARG A 414 -28.00 64.76 -72.98
C ARG A 414 -28.80 66.00 -73.37
N GLU A 415 -28.89 66.98 -72.46
CA GLU A 415 -29.53 68.28 -72.73
C GLU A 415 -28.81 69.03 -73.86
N THR A 416 -27.47 69.09 -73.82
CA THR A 416 -26.68 69.75 -74.87
C THR A 416 -26.85 69.07 -76.23
N ALA A 417 -26.85 67.73 -76.27
CA ALA A 417 -27.09 66.98 -77.51
C ALA A 417 -28.50 67.21 -78.05
N LEU A 418 -29.51 67.32 -77.16
CA LEU A 418 -30.88 67.65 -77.53
C LEU A 418 -30.95 69.06 -78.13
N ASP A 419 -30.34 70.05 -77.48
CA ASP A 419 -30.27 71.44 -77.96
C ASP A 419 -29.54 71.56 -79.31
N GLU A 420 -28.49 70.77 -79.53
CA GLU A 420 -27.74 70.74 -80.80
C GLU A 420 -28.55 70.08 -81.93
N LEU A 421 -29.29 69.00 -81.63
CA LEU A 421 -30.19 68.35 -82.58
C LEU A 421 -31.38 69.26 -82.94
N GLU A 422 -31.99 69.93 -81.96
CA GLU A 422 -33.08 70.89 -82.16
C GLU A 422 -32.62 72.12 -82.96
N ALA A 423 -31.37 72.56 -82.77
CA ALA A 423 -30.75 73.63 -83.56
C ALA A 423 -30.27 73.19 -84.96
N GLY A 424 -30.46 71.93 -85.34
CA GLY A 424 -30.06 71.39 -86.66
C GLY A 424 -28.54 71.28 -86.85
N ARG A 425 -27.75 71.35 -85.76
CA ARG A 425 -26.28 71.24 -85.79
C ARG A 425 -25.88 69.77 -85.74
N THR A 426 -26.00 69.07 -86.86
CA THR A 426 -25.45 67.72 -86.99
C THR A 426 -24.01 67.81 -87.49
N ASN A 427 -23.07 68.07 -86.59
CA ASN A 427 -21.67 67.90 -86.93
C ASN A 427 -21.36 66.41 -86.84
N ILE A 428 -21.04 65.74 -87.96
CA ILE A 428 -20.49 64.37 -87.94
C ILE A 428 -19.00 64.51 -87.65
N PRO A 429 -18.49 64.16 -86.45
CA PRO A 429 -17.07 64.08 -86.23
C PRO A 429 -16.60 62.77 -86.86
N THR A 430 -15.96 62.89 -88.03
CA THR A 430 -15.15 61.81 -88.57
C THR A 430 -13.89 61.69 -87.72
N GLY A 431 -13.82 60.70 -86.84
CA GLY A 431 -12.54 60.32 -86.23
C GLY A 431 -12.62 59.82 -84.80
N ARG A 432 -12.49 58.50 -84.69
CA ARG A 432 -11.71 57.74 -83.68
C ARG A 432 -11.44 58.38 -82.31
N GLY A 433 -11.86 57.64 -81.29
CA GLY A 433 -11.28 57.62 -79.96
C GLY A 433 -12.14 58.36 -78.96
N TRP A 434 -12.88 57.62 -78.14
CA TRP A 434 -12.48 57.27 -76.78
C TRP A 434 -12.88 55.82 -76.52
#